data_AF-A0A4Y6KP59-F1
#
_entry.id   AF-A0A4Y6KP59-F1
#
_cell.length_a   1.000
_cell.length_b   1.000
_cell.length_c   1.000
_cell.angle_alpha   90.00
_cell.angle_beta   90.00
_cell.angle_gamma   90.00
#
_symmetry.space_group_name_H-M   'P 1'
#
loop_
_entity.id
_entity.type
_entity.pdbx_description
1 polymer ?
#
loop_
_entity_poly.entity_id
_entity_poly.type
_entity_poly.pdbx_seq_one_letter_code
_entity_poly.pdbx_strand_id
1 'polypeptide(L)'
;MKPAAADFIIGSPDTLLRARLADPPLWKEVDEGWVGYAELAGHTFLLDPFSRFVLDAILSRENGIRRSELPEWLSELAPDLQPGDMADTLDAALEILHSAQLIESLPLSLEAR
;
A
#
# COMPACT_ATOMS: atom_id res chain seq x y z
N MET A 1 24.08 -19.74 -9.23
CA MET A 1 22.95 -20.09 -8.35
C MET A 1 22.18 -18.80 -8.11
N LYS A 2 21.04 -18.61 -8.78
CA LYS A 2 20.18 -17.44 -8.60
C LYS A 2 19.59 -17.57 -7.19
N PRO A 3 19.68 -16.59 -6.27
CA PRO A 3 18.98 -16.71 -5.01
C PRO A 3 17.48 -16.83 -5.35
N ALA A 4 16.84 -17.85 -4.78
CA ALA A 4 15.39 -17.95 -4.79
C ALA A 4 14.88 -16.61 -4.26
N ALA A 5 14.08 -15.90 -5.05
CA ALA A 5 13.29 -14.80 -4.53
C ALA A 5 12.46 -15.42 -3.43
N ALA A 6 12.83 -15.16 -2.17
CA ALA A 6 11.99 -15.50 -1.04
C ALA A 6 10.62 -14.89 -1.38
N ASP A 7 9.57 -15.70 -1.37
CA ASP A 7 8.20 -15.25 -1.49
C ASP A 7 8.01 -14.20 -0.40
N PHE A 8 8.17 -12.93 -0.80
CA PHE A 8 8.20 -11.81 0.11
C PHE A 8 6.75 -11.53 0.46
N ILE A 9 6.38 -11.91 1.68
CA ILE A 9 5.03 -11.66 2.18
C ILE A 9 4.99 -10.18 2.56
N ILE A 10 4.26 -9.39 1.79
CA ILE A 10 3.88 -8.00 2.11
C ILE A 10 3.38 -7.90 3.57
N GLY A 11 2.73 -8.97 4.06
CA GLY A 11 2.30 -9.21 5.43
C GLY A 11 3.39 -9.43 6.51
N SER A 12 4.69 -9.26 6.25
CA SER A 12 5.67 -9.25 7.36
C SER A 12 5.63 -7.90 8.12
N PRO A 13 5.65 -7.87 9.47
CA PRO A 13 5.68 -6.62 10.23
C PRO A 13 6.96 -5.80 10.01
N ASP A 14 8.04 -6.44 9.59
CA ASP A 14 9.35 -5.83 9.26
C ASP A 14 9.49 -5.48 7.77
N THR A 15 8.36 -5.17 7.14
CA THR A 15 8.28 -4.70 5.75
C THR A 15 8.25 -3.19 5.72
N LEU A 16 9.16 -2.58 4.95
CA LEU A 16 9.09 -1.20 4.56
C LEU A 16 8.24 -1.06 3.30
N LEU A 17 7.23 -0.20 3.37
CA LEU A 17 6.34 0.11 2.27
C LEU A 17 6.68 1.50 1.73
N ARG A 18 6.86 1.60 0.41
CA ARG A 18 7.20 2.85 -0.28
C ARG A 18 6.28 3.08 -1.45
N ALA A 19 5.96 4.34 -1.71
CA ALA A 19 5.26 4.71 -2.92
C ALA A 19 6.15 4.43 -4.14
N ARG A 20 5.56 3.84 -5.19
CA ARG A 20 6.23 3.54 -6.45
C ARG A 20 5.43 4.12 -7.62
N LEU A 21 5.32 5.44 -7.67
CA LEU A 21 4.56 6.13 -8.70
C LEU A 21 5.47 6.62 -9.83
N ALA A 22 5.94 5.68 -10.67
CA ALA A 22 6.69 6.04 -11.88
C ALA A 22 5.84 6.86 -12.87
N ASP A 23 4.52 6.66 -12.83
CA ASP A 23 3.49 7.42 -13.53
C ASP A 23 2.34 7.71 -12.55
N PRO A 24 2.38 8.86 -11.83
CA PRO A 24 1.43 9.14 -10.77
C PRO A 24 0.01 9.27 -11.34
N PRO A 25 -0.96 8.43 -10.90
CA PRO A 25 -2.29 8.48 -11.48
C PRO A 25 -3.01 9.79 -11.18
N LEU A 26 -3.82 10.24 -12.14
CA LEU A 26 -4.80 11.30 -11.92
C LEU A 26 -6.02 10.69 -11.22
N TRP A 27 -6.34 11.22 -10.05
CA TRP A 27 -7.36 10.64 -9.17
C TRP A 27 -8.66 11.45 -9.19
N LYS A 28 -9.79 10.74 -9.16
CA LYS A 28 -11.11 11.31 -8.99
C LYS A 28 -11.94 10.45 -8.03
N GLU A 29 -12.54 11.10 -7.04
CA GLU A 29 -13.50 10.48 -6.12
C GLU A 29 -14.83 10.18 -6.84
N VAL A 30 -15.39 9.01 -6.55
CA VAL A 30 -16.68 8.48 -7.04
C VAL A 30 -17.40 7.78 -5.89
N ASP A 31 -18.66 7.39 -6.09
CA ASP A 31 -19.48 6.77 -5.03
C ASP A 31 -18.87 5.48 -4.48
N GLU A 32 -18.20 4.68 -5.32
CA GLU A 32 -17.57 3.43 -4.95
C GLU A 32 -16.14 3.58 -4.38
N GLY A 33 -15.57 4.79 -4.38
CA GLY A 33 -14.20 5.06 -3.93
C GLY A 33 -13.45 6.02 -4.84
N TRP A 34 -12.29 5.61 -5.35
CA TRP A 34 -11.39 6.46 -6.12
C TRP A 34 -10.97 5.82 -7.42
N VAL A 35 -11.26 6.49 -8.54
CA VAL A 35 -10.77 6.10 -9.86
C VAL A 35 -9.44 6.82 -10.13
N GLY A 36 -8.41 6.06 -10.45
CA GLY A 36 -7.09 6.56 -10.85
C GLY A 36 -6.79 6.23 -12.30
N TYR A 37 -6.25 7.17 -13.06
CA TYR A 37 -5.76 6.94 -14.42
C TYR A 37 -4.26 7.21 -14.50
N ALA A 38 -3.46 6.18 -14.77
CA ALA A 38 -2.03 6.30 -15.09
C ALA A 38 -1.87 6.45 -16.60
N GLU A 39 -1.45 7.63 -17.05
CA GLU A 39 -1.47 8.03 -18.46
C GLU A 39 -0.42 7.29 -19.30
N LEU A 40 0.79 7.15 -18.80
CA LEU A 40 1.90 6.45 -19.47
C LEU A 40 1.68 4.93 -19.47
N ALA A 41 1.09 4.39 -18.41
CA ALA A 41 0.75 2.96 -18.33
C ALA A 41 -0.53 2.61 -19.10
N GLY A 42 -1.40 3.59 -19.37
CA GLY A 42 -2.72 3.38 -19.97
C GLY A 42 -3.60 2.48 -19.10
N HIS A 43 -3.50 2.60 -17.77
CA HIS A 43 -4.21 1.76 -16.81
C HIS A 43 -5.17 2.60 -15.97
N THR A 44 -6.34 2.03 -15.72
CA THR A 44 -7.34 2.59 -14.80
C THR A 44 -7.46 1.68 -13.59
N PHE A 45 -7.46 2.29 -12.41
CA PHE A 45 -7.59 1.62 -11.12
C PHE A 45 -8.88 2.10 -10.46
N LEU A 46 -9.56 1.21 -9.75
CA LEU A 46 -10.58 1.57 -8.78
C LEU A 46 -10.05 1.13 -7.41
N LEU A 47 -9.85 2.08 -6.52
CA LEU A 47 -9.51 1.81 -5.13
C LEU A 47 -10.74 2.05 -4.27
N ASP A 48 -11.06 1.10 -3.41
CA ASP A 48 -11.99 1.36 -2.33
C ASP A 48 -11.42 2.43 -1.37
N PRO A 49 -12.26 3.07 -0.54
CA PRO A 49 -11.81 4.12 0.36
C PRO A 49 -10.65 3.70 1.26
N PHE A 50 -10.66 2.48 1.82
CA PHE A 50 -9.62 2.02 2.73
C PHE A 50 -8.29 1.83 2.00
N SER A 51 -8.28 1.19 0.83
CA SER A 51 -7.07 1.06 0.00
C SER A 51 -6.50 2.41 -0.41
N ARG A 52 -7.36 3.39 -0.72
CA ARG A 52 -6.91 4.75 -1.03
C ARG A 52 -6.22 5.39 0.17
N PHE A 53 -6.78 5.27 1.37
CA PHE A 53 -6.17 5.82 2.58
C PHE A 53 -4.82 5.18 2.90
N VAL A 54 -4.70 3.86 2.76
CA VAL A 54 -3.42 3.17 2.93
C VAL A 54 -2.38 3.74 1.95
N LEU A 55 -2.76 3.99 0.69
CA LEU A 55 -1.89 4.63 -0.28
C LEU A 55 -1.48 6.05 0.13
N ASP A 56 -2.42 6.88 0.57
CA ASP A 56 -2.14 8.25 1.02
C ASP A 56 -1.22 8.27 2.26
N ALA A 57 -1.40 7.35 3.19
CA ALA A 57 -0.54 7.19 4.35
C ALA A 57 0.92 6.88 3.94
N ILE A 58 1.10 5.96 2.98
CA ILE A 58 2.42 5.63 2.43
C ILE A 58 3.01 6.83 1.68
N LEU A 59 2.22 7.53 0.86
CA LEU A 59 2.65 8.71 0.10
C LEU A 59 3.09 9.88 0.99
N SER A 60 2.49 10.01 2.18
CA SER A 60 2.86 11.05 3.15
C SER A 60 4.28 10.88 3.74
N ARG A 61 4.92 9.72 3.52
CA ARG A 61 6.23 9.37 4.08
C ARG A 61 7.28 9.24 2.98
N GLU A 62 8.11 10.29 2.86
CA GLU A 62 9.19 10.35 1.86
C GLU A 62 10.14 9.13 1.89
N ASN A 63 10.41 8.57 3.07
CA ASN A 63 11.31 7.43 3.24
C ASN A 63 10.58 6.07 3.32
N GLY A 64 9.27 6.05 3.12
CA GLY A 64 8.41 4.89 3.37
C GLY A 64 7.96 4.76 4.82
N ILE A 65 7.10 3.78 5.07
CA ILE A 65 6.50 3.47 6.37
C ILE A 65 6.62 1.98 6.65
N ARG A 66 6.83 1.59 7.91
CA ARG A 66 6.81 0.17 8.28
C ARG A 66 5.37 -0.32 8.30
N ARG A 67 5.13 -1.55 7.83
CA ARG A 67 3.79 -2.17 7.89
C ARG A 67 3.21 -2.12 9.30
N SER A 68 4.03 -2.39 10.31
CA SER A 68 3.62 -2.38 11.73
C SER A 68 3.19 -1.01 12.27
N GLU A 69 3.53 0.09 11.58
CA GLU A 69 3.12 1.45 11.96
C GLU A 69 1.76 1.82 11.36
N LEU A 70 1.30 1.15 10.30
CA LEU A 70 0.04 1.48 9.63
C LEU A 70 -1.23 1.29 10.49
N PRO A 71 -1.40 0.22 11.29
CA PRO A 71 -2.62 0.02 12.07
C PRO A 71 -2.93 1.16 13.04
N GLU A 72 -1.90 1.75 13.67
CA GLU A 72 -2.06 2.91 14.55
C GLU A 72 -2.64 4.10 13.77
N TRP A 73 -2.10 4.38 12.59
CA TRP A 73 -2.54 5.47 11.73
C TRP A 73 -3.95 5.26 11.16
N LEU A 74 -4.29 4.01 10.82
CA LEU A 74 -5.58 3.67 10.23
C LEU A 74 -6.71 3.60 11.27
N SER A 75 -6.37 3.42 12.56
CA SER A 75 -7.35 3.35 13.65
C SER A 75 -8.16 4.64 13.81
N GLU A 76 -7.62 5.79 13.42
CA GLU A 76 -8.33 7.08 13.46
C GLU A 76 -9.40 7.19 12.36
N LEU A 77 -9.19 6.51 11.23
CA LEU A 77 -10.01 6.66 10.02
C LEU A 77 -11.08 5.58 9.89
N ALA A 78 -10.82 4.38 10.44
CA ALA A 78 -11.78 3.28 10.48
C ALA A 78 -12.04 2.87 11.95
N PRO A 79 -12.62 3.76 12.78
CA PRO A 79 -12.84 3.49 14.21
C PRO A 79 -13.79 2.31 14.46
N ASP A 80 -14.65 2.00 13.49
CA ASP A 80 -15.60 0.89 13.56
C ASP A 80 -14.96 -0.48 13.23
N LEU A 81 -13.78 -0.47 12.59
CA LEU A 81 -13.08 -1.68 12.20
C LEU A 81 -12.43 -2.32 13.43
N GLN A 82 -12.79 -3.57 13.72
CA GLN A 82 -12.23 -4.26 14.88
C GLN A 82 -10.73 -4.53 14.66
N PRO A 83 -9.90 -4.52 15.71
CA PRO A 83 -8.46 -4.75 15.56
C PRO A 83 -8.10 -6.08 14.88
N GLY A 84 -8.94 -7.11 15.04
CA GLY A 84 -8.77 -8.39 14.34
C GLY A 84 -8.98 -8.28 12.83
N ASP A 85 -9.98 -7.51 12.41
CA ASP A 85 -10.33 -7.33 11.00
C ASP A 85 -9.41 -6.29 10.31
N MET A 86 -8.80 -5.39 11.09
CA MET A 86 -7.86 -4.38 10.60
C MET A 86 -6.66 -5.00 9.89
N ALA A 87 -6.09 -6.07 10.45
CA ALA A 87 -4.91 -6.71 9.87
C ALA A 87 -5.22 -7.35 8.50
N ASP A 88 -6.34 -8.07 8.40
CA ASP A 88 -6.76 -8.73 7.16
C ASP A 88 -7.15 -7.69 6.08
N THR A 89 -7.85 -6.63 6.49
CA THR A 89 -8.22 -5.53 5.59
C THR A 89 -6.99 -4.78 5.10
N LEU A 90 -5.99 -4.55 5.97
CA LEU A 90 -4.71 -3.95 5.61
C LEU A 90 -3.93 -4.83 4.63
N ASP A 91 -3.87 -6.15 4.86
CA ASP A 91 -3.17 -7.05 3.95
C ASP A 91 -3.82 -7.07 2.56
N ALA A 92 -5.15 -7.15 2.49
CA ALA A 92 -5.88 -7.05 1.23
C ALA A 92 -5.60 -5.72 0.50
N ALA A 93 -5.62 -4.60 1.21
CA ALA A 93 -5.32 -3.29 0.64
C ALA A 93 -3.88 -3.22 0.10
N LEU A 94 -2.90 -3.71 0.85
CA LEU A 94 -1.50 -3.71 0.42
C LEU A 94 -1.27 -4.62 -0.79
N GLU A 95 -1.95 -5.77 -0.87
CA GLU A 95 -1.92 -6.64 -2.04
C GLU A 95 -2.47 -5.94 -3.30
N ILE A 96 -3.60 -5.23 -3.18
CA ILE A 96 -4.19 -4.44 -4.26
C ILE A 96 -3.19 -3.36 -4.74
N LEU A 97 -2.66 -2.57 -3.80
CA LEU A 97 -1.75 -1.47 -4.12
C LEU A 97 -0.44 -1.97 -4.75
N HIS A 98 0.10 -3.08 -4.24
CA HIS A 98 1.31 -3.68 -4.80
C HIS A 98 1.05 -4.27 -6.20
N SER A 99 -0.08 -4.95 -6.40
CA SER A 99 -0.47 -5.50 -7.71
C SER A 99 -0.72 -4.39 -8.74
N ALA A 100 -1.26 -3.25 -8.30
CA ALA A 100 -1.40 -2.04 -9.10
C ALA A 100 -0.08 -1.29 -9.33
N GLN A 101 1.04 -1.79 -8.77
CA GLN A 101 2.37 -1.17 -8.81
C GLN A 101 2.41 0.26 -8.23
N LEU A 102 1.46 0.60 -7.34
CA LEU A 102 1.39 1.91 -6.70
C LEU A 102 2.35 2.02 -5.52
N ILE A 103 2.70 0.87 -4.93
CA ILE A 103 3.67 0.74 -3.86
C ILE A 103 4.68 -0.36 -4.18
N GLU A 104 5.81 -0.32 -3.50
CA GLU A 104 6.74 -1.42 -3.39
C GLU A 104 6.96 -1.80 -1.93
N SER A 105 7.39 -3.03 -1.73
CA SER A 105 7.62 -3.59 -0.41
C SER A 105 9.05 -4.15 -0.33
N LEU A 106 9.79 -3.67 0.67
CA LEU A 106 11.20 -4.00 0.88
C LEU A 106 11.38 -4.59 2.27
N PRO A 107 12.14 -5.68 2.45
CA PRO A 107 12.54 -6.11 3.78
C PRO A 107 13.43 -5.02 4.40
N LEU A 108 13.17 -4.66 5.67
CA LEU A 108 13.96 -3.66 6.39
C LEU A 108 15.46 -4.01 6.46
N SER A 109 15.81 -5.28 6.33
CA SER A 109 17.20 -5.76 6.26
C SER A 109 17.96 -5.39 4.97
N LEU A 110 17.27 -4.88 3.93
CA LEU A 110 17.91 -4.42 2.68
C LEU A 110 18.27 -2.94 2.66
N GLU A 111 17.85 -2.12 3.63
CA GLU A 111 18.20 -0.68 3.68
C GLU A 111 19.65 -0.40 4.14
N ALA A 112 20.36 -1.39 4.65
CA ALA A 112 21.70 -1.22 5.21
C ALA A 112 22.85 -1.30 4.17
N ARG A 113 22.59 -1.01 2.88
CA ARG A 113 23.60 -1.08 1.81
C ARG A 113 23.65 0.17 0.94
#